data_AF-R5PB08-F1
#
_entry.id   AF-R5PB08-F1
#
_cell.length_a   1.000
_cell.length_b   1.000
_cell.length_c   1.000
_cell.angle_alpha   90.00
_cell.angle_beta   90.00
_cell.angle_gamma   90.00
#
_symmetry.space_group_name_H-M   'P 1'
#
loop_
_entity.id
_entity.type
_entity.pdbx_description
1 polymer ?
#
loop_
_entity_poly.entity_id
_entity_poly.type
_entity_poly.pdbx_seq_one_letter_code
_entity_poly.pdbx_strand_id
1 'polypeptide(L)'
;METNEAKYISSIGWRTETKHSMLRRMEEHNYHSSGIYMITLTLHNRSFPLLGKLQWNHNPDGGQQAIIIPSELGKLVEREWRLITNDYPQIEIIRVQLMEEHLHAILYIRAEIPCHLGNIIGKIKNRCNKHYWQQLTQQGLLGPKGEDAPPPLFSKNFQDTVLYGKGQLEAMIRYVSENPLRALTKRENPEMFKVVHSLTINGTTFAAIGNRWLLNKPIRMQVKCHNNTSSENQLLISKQKEYFLMRGTKGGVVVSPCISAGEREIARAALDAHQPLIVILENGFAPLYKPPGKYFTACAEGLLLMLAPWPYHMERRTITRTQCLQLNAMAANVSTEPWTEEMEERMKRGEDIEEPEAEAENKGQRESES
;
A
#
# COMPACT_ATOMS: atom_id res chain seq x y z
N MET A 1 28.16 14.81 2.20
CA MET A 1 26.76 14.88 1.71
C MET A 1 26.85 14.93 0.20
N GLU A 2 26.45 13.86 -0.49
CA GLU A 2 26.31 13.91 -1.95
C GLU A 2 25.17 14.87 -2.27
N THR A 3 25.51 16.02 -2.84
CA THR A 3 24.54 16.99 -3.34
C THR A 3 24.02 16.48 -4.67
N ASN A 4 22.74 16.13 -4.74
CA ASN A 4 22.08 15.74 -5.99
C ASN A 4 22.22 16.88 -7.02
N GLU A 5 22.53 16.52 -8.26
CA GLU A 5 22.58 17.46 -9.38
C GLU A 5 21.22 18.14 -9.57
N ALA A 6 21.24 19.47 -9.73
CA ALA A 6 20.05 20.23 -10.03
C ALA A 6 19.59 19.93 -11.47
N LYS A 7 18.32 19.56 -11.63
CA LYS A 7 17.68 19.34 -12.93
C LYS A 7 16.78 20.54 -13.23
N TYR A 8 16.83 21.03 -14.47
CA TYR A 8 15.95 22.12 -14.92
C TYR A 8 14.66 21.53 -15.50
N ILE A 9 13.52 21.91 -14.93
CA ILE A 9 12.19 21.55 -15.45
C ILE A 9 11.60 22.81 -16.09
N SER A 10 11.28 22.75 -17.38
CA SER A 10 10.87 23.94 -18.18
C SER A 10 9.70 24.74 -17.61
N SER A 11 8.81 24.12 -16.84
CA SER A 11 7.67 24.76 -16.19
C SER A 11 7.91 25.22 -14.74
N ILE A 12 9.01 24.82 -14.10
CA ILE A 12 9.21 24.97 -12.64
C ILE A 12 10.58 25.56 -12.29
N GLY A 13 11.55 25.55 -13.21
CA GLY A 13 12.93 25.99 -12.99
C GLY A 13 13.86 24.89 -12.47
N TRP A 14 14.99 25.30 -11.89
CA TRP A 14 15.98 24.40 -11.31
C TRP A 14 15.45 23.74 -10.03
N ARG A 15 15.57 22.41 -9.95
CA ARG A 15 15.20 21.62 -8.77
C ARG A 15 16.28 20.61 -8.45
N THR A 16 16.58 20.46 -7.16
CA THR A 16 17.34 19.31 -6.66
C THR A 16 16.35 18.20 -6.31
N GLU A 17 16.62 16.99 -6.80
CA GLU A 17 15.76 15.84 -6.54
C GLU A 17 15.75 15.56 -5.03
N THR A 18 14.58 15.65 -4.39
CA THR A 18 14.49 15.48 -2.93
C THR A 18 14.74 14.01 -2.58
N LYS A 19 15.85 13.71 -1.91
CA LYS A 19 16.10 12.35 -1.39
C LYS A 19 15.03 12.01 -0.34
N HIS A 20 14.20 11.01 -0.64
CA HIS A 20 13.18 10.54 0.30
C HIS A 20 13.82 10.02 1.58
N SER A 21 13.31 10.47 2.71
CA SER A 21 13.67 9.97 4.03
C SER A 21 12.45 10.01 4.93
N MET A 22 12.02 8.84 5.39
CA MET A 22 10.99 8.73 6.42
C MET A 22 11.49 9.18 7.81
N LEU A 23 12.76 9.55 7.95
CA LEU A 23 13.37 9.98 9.21
C LEU A 23 13.43 11.51 9.33
N ARG A 24 13.01 12.25 8.30
CA ARG A 24 12.99 13.71 8.33
C ARG A 24 11.85 14.18 9.23
N ARG A 25 12.18 14.97 10.24
CA ARG A 25 11.19 15.66 11.08
C ARG A 25 10.48 16.73 10.26
N MET A 26 9.26 17.06 10.64
CA MET A 26 8.56 18.18 10.05
C MET A 26 9.18 19.49 10.56
N GLU A 27 9.75 20.26 9.63
CA GLU A 27 10.59 21.43 9.94
C GLU A 27 9.84 22.53 10.71
N GLU A 28 8.57 22.75 10.37
CA GLU A 28 7.73 23.79 10.98
C GLU A 28 6.90 23.30 12.18
N HIS A 29 7.08 22.04 12.62
CA HIS A 29 6.30 21.49 13.72
C HIS A 29 6.99 21.65 15.08
N ASN A 30 6.27 22.17 16.06
CA ASN A 30 6.77 22.26 17.43
C ASN A 30 6.59 20.92 18.18
N TYR A 31 7.67 20.16 18.30
CA TYR A 31 7.70 18.88 19.03
C TYR A 31 7.69 19.00 20.55
N HIS A 32 7.45 20.19 21.11
CA HIS A 32 7.13 20.39 22.53
C HIS A 32 5.63 20.53 22.77
N SER A 33 4.86 20.94 21.76
CA SER A 33 3.45 21.30 21.94
C SER A 33 2.53 20.09 21.88
N SER A 34 1.27 20.35 22.24
CA SER A 34 0.18 19.40 22.05
C SER A 34 0.13 18.89 20.61
N GLY A 35 -0.18 17.61 20.44
CA GLY A 35 -0.25 16.98 19.11
C GLY A 35 -0.29 15.46 19.19
N ILE A 36 -0.75 14.84 18.11
CA ILE A 36 -0.77 13.38 17.98
C ILE A 36 0.32 12.95 17.01
N TYR A 37 1.08 11.93 17.41
CA TYR A 37 2.26 11.45 16.70
C TYR A 37 2.15 9.93 16.53
N MET A 38 2.23 9.45 15.29
CA MET A 38 2.53 8.05 15.02
C MET A 38 4.04 7.87 14.92
N ILE A 39 4.61 6.97 15.71
CA ILE A 39 6.05 6.73 15.85
C ILE A 39 6.37 5.30 15.45
N THR A 40 7.48 5.12 14.73
CA THR A 40 8.06 3.80 14.45
C THR A 40 9.51 3.72 14.92
N LEU A 41 9.79 2.79 15.83
CA LEU A 41 11.14 2.41 16.26
C LEU A 41 11.54 1.11 15.57
N THR A 42 12.54 1.16 14.69
CA THR A 42 13.08 -0.03 14.03
C THR A 42 14.36 -0.50 14.72
N LEU A 43 14.55 -1.82 14.82
CA LEU A 43 15.82 -2.38 15.26
C LEU A 43 16.98 -1.85 14.39
N HIS A 44 18.19 -1.78 14.96
CA HIS A 44 19.39 -1.40 14.22
C HIS A 44 19.67 -2.39 13.08
N ASN A 45 19.51 -3.69 13.37
CA ASN A 45 19.60 -4.75 12.38
C ASN A 45 18.26 -5.48 12.26
N ARG A 46 17.51 -5.17 11.19
CA ARG A 46 16.17 -5.72 10.96
C ARG A 46 16.17 -7.17 10.49
N SER A 47 17.30 -7.68 10.00
CA SER A 47 17.45 -9.08 9.59
C SER A 47 17.48 -10.04 10.78
N PHE A 48 17.65 -9.53 11.99
CA PHE A 48 17.64 -10.30 13.23
C PHE A 48 16.46 -9.84 14.08
N PRO A 49 15.27 -10.43 13.92
CA PRO A 49 14.12 -10.11 14.74
C PRO A 49 14.35 -10.55 16.18
N LEU A 50 14.38 -9.59 17.11
CA LEU A 50 14.70 -9.82 18.52
C LEU A 50 13.49 -9.65 19.45
N LEU A 51 12.41 -9.02 18.97
CA LEU A 51 11.33 -8.54 19.84
C LEU A 51 10.18 -9.55 20.00
N GLY A 52 10.12 -10.58 19.17
CA GLY A 52 9.08 -11.58 19.26
C GLY A 52 8.93 -12.38 17.98
N LYS A 53 7.86 -13.17 17.92
CA LYS A 53 7.50 -14.01 16.78
C LYS A 53 6.06 -13.75 16.35
N LEU A 54 5.88 -13.52 15.05
CA LEU A 54 4.56 -13.32 14.44
C LEU A 54 3.94 -14.68 14.08
N GLN A 55 2.68 -14.90 14.46
CA GLN A 55 1.95 -16.13 14.15
C GLN A 55 0.43 -15.95 14.17
N TRP A 56 -0.28 -16.90 13.57
CA TRP A 56 -1.74 -17.00 13.70
C TRP A 56 -2.12 -17.53 15.08
N ASN A 57 -3.09 -16.87 15.70
CA ASN A 57 -3.84 -17.38 16.82
C ASN A 57 -5.20 -17.84 16.34
N HIS A 58 -5.59 -19.05 16.72
CA HIS A 58 -6.91 -19.60 16.41
C HIS A 58 -7.82 -19.36 17.60
N ASN A 59 -8.89 -18.62 17.37
CA ASN A 59 -9.89 -18.37 18.38
C ASN A 59 -10.83 -19.59 18.51
N PRO A 60 -11.42 -19.82 19.70
CA PRO A 60 -12.36 -20.93 19.90
C PRO A 60 -13.61 -20.89 19.00
N ASP A 61 -13.95 -19.72 18.46
CA ASP A 61 -15.08 -19.50 17.53
C ASP A 61 -14.74 -19.84 16.07
N GLY A 62 -13.53 -20.35 15.80
CA GLY A 62 -13.04 -20.65 14.45
C GLY A 62 -12.42 -19.45 13.73
N GLY A 63 -12.42 -18.26 14.33
CA GLY A 63 -11.72 -17.09 13.81
C GLY A 63 -10.19 -17.23 13.90
N GLN A 64 -9.48 -16.53 13.03
CA GLN A 64 -8.02 -16.40 13.13
C GLN A 64 -7.62 -14.94 13.30
N GLN A 65 -6.62 -14.69 14.15
CA GLN A 65 -6.03 -13.38 14.34
C GLN A 65 -4.51 -13.46 14.26
N ALA A 66 -3.90 -12.51 13.55
CA ALA A 66 -2.45 -12.37 13.55
C ALA A 66 -1.99 -11.73 14.86
N ILE A 67 -1.11 -12.42 15.58
CA ILE A 67 -0.57 -11.96 16.87
C ILE A 67 0.95 -11.98 16.86
N ILE A 68 1.54 -11.16 17.73
CA ILE A 68 2.96 -11.21 18.07
C ILE A 68 3.05 -11.85 19.45
N ILE A 69 3.85 -12.92 19.57
CA ILE A 69 4.31 -13.44 20.86
C ILE A 69 5.62 -12.73 21.19
N PRO A 70 5.65 -11.83 22.18
CA PRO A 70 6.86 -11.10 22.52
C PRO A 70 7.94 -12.03 23.08
N SER A 71 9.19 -11.79 22.70
CA SER A 71 10.35 -12.36 23.41
C SER A 71 10.49 -11.69 24.79
N GLU A 72 11.38 -12.20 25.65
CA GLU A 72 11.68 -11.53 26.92
C GLU A 72 12.16 -10.08 26.71
N LEU A 73 13.01 -9.85 25.70
CA LEU A 73 13.42 -8.50 25.32
C LEU A 73 12.24 -7.66 24.80
N GLY A 74 11.35 -8.26 24.02
CA GLY A 74 10.13 -7.61 23.53
C GLY A 74 9.22 -7.13 24.65
N LYS A 75 9.00 -7.98 25.67
CA LYS A 75 8.23 -7.63 26.87
C LYS A 75 8.84 -6.43 27.60
N LEU A 76 10.17 -6.41 27.74
CA LEU A 76 10.89 -5.30 28.36
C LEU A 76 10.76 -4.02 27.53
N VAL A 77 10.90 -4.10 26.21
CA VAL A 77 10.71 -2.95 25.29
C VAL A 77 9.31 -2.38 25.41
N GLU A 78 8.28 -3.22 25.41
CA GLU A 78 6.89 -2.78 25.55
C GLU A 78 6.64 -2.14 26.93
N ARG A 79 7.20 -2.72 28.00
CA ARG A 79 7.15 -2.16 29.35
C ARG A 79 7.78 -0.77 29.41
N GLU A 80 9.01 -0.61 28.91
CA GLU A 80 9.71 0.68 28.88
C GLU A 80 8.93 1.73 28.08
N TRP A 81 8.28 1.32 26.99
CA TRP A 81 7.40 2.19 26.24
C TRP A 81 6.21 2.67 27.09
N ARG A 82 5.54 1.76 27.80
CA ARG A 82 4.37 2.10 28.64
C ARG A 82 4.72 3.00 29.83
N LEU A 83 5.92 2.84 30.37
CA LEU A 83 6.43 3.66 31.48
C LEU A 83 6.67 5.13 31.11
N ILE A 84 6.66 5.50 29.82
CA ILE A 84 6.77 6.90 29.38
C ILE A 84 5.75 7.81 30.08
N THR A 85 4.55 7.29 30.36
CA THR A 85 3.44 8.05 30.95
C THR A 85 3.68 8.38 32.43
N ASN A 86 4.54 7.62 33.12
CA ASN A 86 4.95 7.91 34.48
C ASN A 86 5.97 9.05 34.52
N ASP A 87 6.93 9.03 33.58
CA ASP A 87 7.97 10.06 33.48
C ASP A 87 7.42 11.37 32.88
N TYR A 88 6.40 11.27 32.03
CA TYR A 88 5.80 12.36 31.27
C TYR A 88 4.27 12.25 31.28
N PRO A 89 3.58 12.68 32.36
CA PRO A 89 2.12 12.57 32.50
C PRO A 89 1.30 13.34 31.44
N GLN A 90 1.95 14.27 30.73
CA GLN A 90 1.37 14.99 29.60
C GLN A 90 1.17 14.08 28.36
N ILE A 91 1.86 12.94 28.32
CA ILE A 91 1.77 11.98 27.22
C ILE A 91 0.72 10.92 27.53
N GLU A 92 -0.14 10.67 26.57
CA GLU A 92 -1.06 9.54 26.53
C GLU A 92 -0.67 8.59 25.40
N ILE A 93 -0.75 7.28 25.65
CA ILE A 93 -0.53 6.25 24.63
C ILE A 93 -1.89 5.84 24.08
N ILE A 94 -2.17 6.21 22.82
CA ILE A 94 -3.40 5.82 22.13
C ILE A 94 -3.30 4.36 21.68
N ARG A 95 -2.17 3.97 21.09
CA ARG A 95 -1.95 2.61 20.58
C ARG A 95 -0.48 2.26 20.63
N VAL A 96 -0.18 0.99 20.85
CA VAL A 96 1.16 0.42 20.66
C VAL A 96 1.00 -0.96 20.02
N GLN A 97 1.88 -1.26 19.07
CA GLN A 97 1.99 -2.57 18.42
C GLN A 97 3.46 -2.93 18.32
N LEU A 98 3.87 -3.92 19.12
CA LEU A 98 5.17 -4.57 18.97
C LEU A 98 5.12 -5.46 17.72
N MET A 99 6.21 -5.51 16.97
CA MET A 99 6.46 -6.40 15.83
C MET A 99 7.80 -7.11 16.04
N GLU A 100 8.15 -8.07 15.18
CA GLU A 100 9.35 -8.90 15.35
C GLU A 100 10.66 -8.07 15.35
N GLU A 101 10.72 -7.02 14.52
CA GLU A 101 11.90 -6.18 14.30
C GLU A 101 11.65 -4.67 14.46
N HIS A 102 10.49 -4.28 14.98
CA HIS A 102 10.12 -2.88 15.21
C HIS A 102 8.98 -2.71 16.20
N LEU A 103 8.72 -1.47 16.62
CA LEU A 103 7.57 -1.07 17.42
C LEU A 103 6.89 0.12 16.74
N HIS A 104 5.57 0.02 16.57
CA HIS A 104 4.71 1.13 16.18
C HIS A 104 3.94 1.64 17.39
N ALA A 105 3.77 2.95 17.48
CA ALA A 105 2.96 3.56 18.53
C ALA A 105 2.28 4.84 18.07
N ILE A 106 1.17 5.19 18.72
CA ILE A 106 0.48 6.46 18.58
C ILE A 106 0.46 7.10 19.94
N LEU A 107 1.02 8.29 20.03
CA LEU A 107 1.07 9.10 21.25
C LEU A 107 0.22 10.35 21.06
N TYR A 108 -0.46 10.78 22.11
CA TYR A 108 -1.04 12.10 22.22
C TYR A 108 -0.31 12.90 23.30
N ILE A 109 0.35 13.97 22.88
CA ILE A 109 0.87 14.98 23.80
C ILE A 109 -0.29 15.91 24.12
N ARG A 110 -0.78 15.88 25.36
CA ARG A 110 -1.98 16.64 25.79
C ARG A 110 -1.66 18.09 26.13
N ALA A 111 -0.49 18.31 26.69
CA ALA A 111 0.02 19.62 27.11
C ALA A 111 1.52 19.71 26.81
N GLU A 112 2.07 20.91 26.91
CA GLU A 112 3.50 21.15 26.64
C GLU A 112 4.40 20.22 27.47
N ILE A 113 5.40 19.61 26.81
CA ILE A 113 6.38 18.73 27.44
C ILE A 113 7.71 19.47 27.71
N PRO A 114 8.43 19.10 28.79
CA PRO A 114 9.60 19.85 29.25
C PRO A 114 10.81 19.76 28.33
N CYS A 115 10.80 18.88 27.34
CA CYS A 115 11.84 18.76 26.34
C CYS A 115 11.28 18.23 25.03
N HIS A 116 12.01 18.43 23.93
CA HIS A 116 11.64 17.94 22.60
C HIS A 116 11.30 16.44 22.63
N LEU A 117 10.20 16.01 21.99
CA LEU A 117 9.75 14.61 21.93
C LEU A 117 10.89 13.63 21.58
N GLY A 118 11.76 14.00 20.65
CA GLY A 118 12.93 13.20 20.28
C GLY A 118 13.87 12.84 21.44
N ASN A 119 14.01 13.72 22.44
CA ASN A 119 14.82 13.44 23.64
C ASN A 119 14.15 12.40 24.54
N ILE A 120 12.82 12.45 24.65
CA ILE A 120 12.02 11.46 25.38
C ILE A 120 12.17 10.08 24.73
N ILE A 121 12.00 10.00 23.40
CA ILE A 121 12.21 8.76 22.64
C ILE A 121 13.65 8.25 22.79
N GLY A 122 14.65 9.14 22.81
CA GLY A 122 16.04 8.80 23.08
C GLY A 122 16.24 8.13 24.44
N LYS A 123 15.59 8.65 25.50
CA LYS A 123 15.66 8.04 26.86
C LYS A 123 15.09 6.63 26.87
N ILE A 124 13.95 6.39 26.20
CA ILE A 124 13.33 5.05 26.11
C ILE A 124 14.29 4.09 25.40
N LYS A 125 14.84 4.48 24.24
CA LYS A 125 15.80 3.67 23.49
C LYS A 125 17.03 3.32 24.33
N ASN A 126 17.51 4.25 25.16
CA ASN A 126 18.63 4.00 26.07
C ASN A 126 18.29 2.99 27.17
N ARG A 127 17.07 3.03 27.74
CA ARG A 127 16.61 2.02 28.70
C ARG A 127 16.50 0.64 28.05
N CYS A 128 15.93 0.56 26.85
CA CYS A 128 15.88 -0.69 26.08
C CYS A 128 17.28 -1.23 25.73
N ASN A 129 18.25 -0.37 25.39
CA ASN A 129 19.64 -0.77 25.17
C ASN A 129 20.26 -1.42 26.41
N LYS A 130 19.97 -0.92 27.62
CA LYS A 130 20.48 -1.53 28.87
C LYS A 130 19.99 -2.97 29.02
N HIS A 131 18.70 -3.22 28.79
CA HIS A 131 18.11 -4.57 28.82
C HIS A 131 18.74 -5.47 27.76
N TYR A 132 18.88 -4.97 26.53
CA TYR A 132 19.49 -5.72 25.43
C TYR A 132 20.95 -6.11 25.75
N TRP A 133 21.76 -5.17 26.21
CA TRP A 133 23.17 -5.44 26.52
C TRP A 133 23.32 -6.36 27.73
N GLN A 134 22.46 -6.25 28.74
CA GLN A 134 22.43 -7.21 29.84
C GLN A 134 22.18 -8.63 29.35
N GLN A 135 21.21 -8.80 28.43
CA GLN A 135 20.92 -10.11 27.86
C GLN A 135 22.09 -10.66 27.04
N LEU A 136 22.74 -9.84 26.20
CA LEU A 136 23.92 -10.28 25.45
C LEU A 136 25.08 -10.69 26.37
N THR A 137 25.31 -9.95 27.46
CA THR A 137 26.31 -10.30 28.48
C THR A 137 25.99 -11.63 29.15
N GLN A 138 24.74 -11.86 29.55
CA GLN A 138 24.30 -13.12 30.16
C GLN A 138 24.45 -14.31 29.20
N GLN A 139 24.33 -14.08 27.89
CA GLN A 139 24.53 -15.08 26.85
C GLN A 139 26.01 -15.30 26.48
N GLY A 140 26.94 -14.56 27.10
CA GLY A 140 28.37 -14.64 26.78
C GLY A 140 28.72 -14.11 25.39
N LEU A 141 27.82 -13.33 24.76
CA LEU A 141 28.01 -12.76 23.42
C LEU A 141 28.78 -11.44 23.42
N LEU A 142 29.08 -10.90 24.60
CA LEU A 142 29.93 -9.73 24.77
C LEU A 142 31.18 -10.12 25.56
N GLY A 143 32.33 -9.65 25.05
CA GLY A 143 33.61 -9.78 25.74
C GLY A 143 33.66 -8.94 27.04
N PRO A 144 34.76 -9.05 27.80
CA PRO A 144 34.99 -8.19 28.97
C PRO A 144 34.87 -6.70 28.58
N LYS A 145 34.35 -5.89 29.52
CA LYS A 145 34.13 -4.44 29.32
C LYS A 145 35.38 -3.78 28.70
N GLY A 146 35.27 -3.30 27.46
CA GLY A 146 36.30 -2.46 26.85
C GLY A 146 36.62 -2.78 25.39
N GLU A 147 36.28 -3.97 24.91
CA GLU A 147 36.50 -4.36 23.51
C GLU A 147 35.13 -4.37 22.80
N ASP A 148 34.89 -3.32 22.03
CA ASP A 148 33.68 -3.02 21.25
C ASP A 148 32.35 -2.98 22.03
N ALA A 149 31.85 -1.76 22.27
CA ALA A 149 30.49 -1.59 22.78
C ALA A 149 29.49 -2.28 21.84
N PRO A 150 28.56 -3.11 22.36
CA PRO A 150 27.54 -3.74 21.53
C PRO A 150 26.78 -2.70 20.70
N PRO A 151 26.34 -3.07 19.48
CA PRO A 151 25.51 -2.18 18.70
C PRO A 151 24.24 -1.80 19.47
N PRO A 152 23.65 -0.62 19.19
CA PRO A 152 22.38 -0.25 19.79
C PRO A 152 21.27 -1.21 19.34
N LEU A 153 20.27 -1.43 20.20
CA LEU A 153 19.09 -2.24 19.88
C LEU A 153 18.32 -1.62 18.71
N PHE A 154 18.08 -0.31 18.76
CA PHE A 154 17.34 0.44 17.75
C PHE A 154 18.26 1.26 16.84
N SER A 155 17.80 1.49 15.61
CA SER A 155 18.41 2.43 14.67
C SER A 155 18.58 3.83 15.30
N LYS A 156 19.56 4.64 14.87
CA LYS A 156 19.88 5.96 15.50
C LYS A 156 18.66 6.89 15.62
N ASN A 157 17.88 7.03 14.56
CA ASN A 157 16.67 7.88 14.52
C ASN A 157 15.39 7.05 14.71
N PHE A 158 14.24 7.71 14.58
CA PHE A 158 12.92 7.07 14.50
C PHE A 158 12.11 7.75 13.41
N GLN A 159 11.14 7.04 12.84
CA GLN A 159 10.16 7.65 11.94
C GLN A 159 9.01 8.22 12.77
N ASP A 160 8.51 9.38 12.38
CA ASP A 160 7.30 9.97 12.95
C ASP A 160 6.36 10.50 11.87
N THR A 161 5.09 10.61 12.23
CA THR A 161 4.07 11.30 11.43
C THR A 161 3.19 12.08 12.39
N VAL A 162 3.17 13.39 12.19
CA VAL A 162 2.32 14.31 12.95
C VAL A 162 0.92 14.31 12.34
N LEU A 163 -0.10 14.31 13.19
CA LEU A 163 -1.49 14.40 12.79
C LEU A 163 -1.88 15.85 12.47
N TYR A 164 -2.43 16.07 11.27
CA TYR A 164 -3.01 17.35 10.84
C TYR A 164 -4.38 17.20 10.16
N GLY A 165 -4.70 16.03 9.61
CA GLY A 165 -5.86 15.82 8.76
C GLY A 165 -7.06 15.18 9.48
N LYS A 166 -8.27 15.57 9.07
CA LYS A 166 -9.51 14.87 9.45
C LYS A 166 -9.45 13.41 8.98
N GLY A 167 -9.84 12.46 9.83
CA GLY A 167 -9.81 11.03 9.52
C GLY A 167 -8.43 10.37 9.62
N GLN A 168 -7.36 11.15 9.88
CA GLN A 168 -6.00 10.64 9.93
C GLN A 168 -5.76 9.80 11.19
N LEU A 169 -6.40 10.12 12.31
CA LEU A 169 -6.26 9.36 13.57
C LEU A 169 -6.77 7.93 13.40
N GLU A 170 -7.96 7.79 12.84
CA GLU A 170 -8.58 6.49 12.57
C GLU A 170 -7.72 5.67 11.61
N ALA A 171 -7.14 6.31 10.59
CA ALA A 171 -6.21 5.67 9.66
C ALA A 171 -4.91 5.22 10.34
N MET A 172 -4.34 6.04 11.24
CA MET A 172 -3.16 5.67 12.04
C MET A 172 -3.46 4.47 12.94
N ILE A 173 -4.56 4.52 13.70
CA ILE A 173 -4.97 3.44 14.62
C ILE A 173 -5.15 2.13 13.83
N ARG A 174 -5.82 2.20 12.69
CA ARG A 174 -6.02 1.06 11.80
C ARG A 174 -4.69 0.51 11.29
N TYR A 175 -3.83 1.37 10.75
CA TYR A 175 -2.50 0.98 10.25
C TYR A 175 -1.66 0.26 11.31
N VAL A 176 -1.61 0.79 12.54
CA VAL A 176 -0.86 0.20 13.65
C VAL A 176 -1.47 -1.14 14.06
N SER A 177 -2.79 -1.23 14.14
CA SER A 177 -3.50 -2.43 14.60
C SER A 177 -3.50 -3.57 13.59
N GLU A 178 -3.56 -3.26 12.29
CA GLU A 178 -3.57 -4.24 11.21
C GLU A 178 -2.16 -4.68 10.78
N ASN A 179 -1.10 -4.12 11.37
CA ASN A 179 0.27 -4.43 10.98
C ASN A 179 0.63 -5.92 11.11
N PRO A 180 0.29 -6.62 12.22
CA PRO A 180 0.49 -8.07 12.33
C PRO A 180 -0.19 -8.86 11.22
N LEU A 181 -1.46 -8.54 10.94
CA LEU A 181 -2.26 -9.19 9.90
C LEU A 181 -1.62 -9.02 8.54
N ARG A 182 -1.34 -7.77 8.15
CA ARG A 182 -0.65 -7.45 6.88
C ARG A 182 0.69 -8.16 6.75
N ALA A 183 1.45 -8.30 7.84
CA ALA A 183 2.74 -8.97 7.82
C ALA A 183 2.61 -10.49 7.58
N LEU A 184 1.66 -11.17 8.24
CA LEU A 184 1.40 -12.60 8.01
C LEU A 184 0.83 -12.85 6.62
N THR A 185 -0.18 -12.10 6.20
CA THR A 185 -0.78 -12.25 4.87
C THR A 185 0.28 -12.14 3.77
N LYS A 186 1.24 -11.21 3.92
CA LYS A 186 2.37 -11.10 2.98
C LYS A 186 3.32 -12.31 3.04
N ARG A 187 3.57 -12.85 4.24
CA ARG A 187 4.43 -14.03 4.43
C ARG A 187 3.82 -15.28 3.77
N GLU A 188 2.50 -15.38 3.76
CA GLU A 188 1.75 -16.50 3.16
C GLU A 188 1.55 -16.38 1.65
N ASN A 189 1.52 -15.16 1.12
CA ASN A 189 1.30 -14.89 -0.32
C ASN A 189 2.47 -14.11 -0.94
N PRO A 190 3.73 -14.56 -0.79
CA PRO A 190 4.90 -13.77 -1.17
C PRO A 190 4.94 -13.45 -2.68
N GLU A 191 4.43 -14.33 -3.53
CA GLU A 191 4.33 -14.13 -4.98
C GLU A 191 3.36 -13.01 -5.36
N MET A 192 2.25 -12.84 -4.64
CA MET A 192 1.30 -11.75 -4.89
C MET A 192 1.91 -10.37 -4.58
N PHE A 193 2.80 -10.30 -3.59
CA PHE A 193 3.43 -9.04 -3.16
C PHE A 193 4.82 -8.79 -3.74
N LYS A 194 5.25 -9.56 -4.73
CA LYS A 194 6.53 -9.39 -5.41
C LYS A 194 6.37 -8.51 -6.64
N VAL A 195 7.18 -7.45 -6.74
CA VAL A 195 7.25 -6.63 -7.96
C VAL A 195 8.07 -7.36 -9.02
N VAL A 196 7.53 -7.44 -10.23
CA VAL A 196 8.19 -7.88 -11.45
C VAL A 196 8.42 -6.66 -12.33
N HIS A 197 9.63 -6.42 -12.83
CA HIS A 197 9.95 -5.17 -13.54
C HIS A 197 9.82 -5.23 -15.07
N SER A 198 9.67 -6.42 -15.64
CA SER A 198 9.73 -6.64 -17.09
C SER A 198 8.61 -7.58 -17.57
N LEU A 199 7.37 -7.26 -17.23
CA LEU A 199 6.21 -7.99 -17.74
C LEU A 199 5.78 -7.39 -19.07
N THR A 200 5.93 -8.14 -20.16
CA THR A 200 5.53 -7.69 -21.50
C THR A 200 4.12 -8.19 -21.83
N ILE A 201 3.24 -7.28 -22.24
CA ILE A 201 1.86 -7.56 -22.67
C ILE A 201 1.65 -6.83 -24.00
N ASN A 202 1.39 -7.56 -25.08
CA ASN A 202 1.12 -7.01 -26.42
C ASN A 202 2.13 -5.91 -26.83
N GLY A 203 3.42 -6.17 -26.62
CA GLY A 203 4.52 -5.26 -26.97
C GLY A 203 4.82 -4.14 -25.96
N THR A 204 3.97 -3.92 -24.95
CA THR A 204 4.21 -2.93 -23.89
C THR A 204 4.83 -3.60 -22.68
N THR A 205 5.88 -3.01 -22.11
CA THR A 205 6.53 -3.52 -20.90
C THR A 205 6.03 -2.78 -19.67
N PHE A 206 5.69 -3.52 -18.62
CA PHE A 206 5.20 -3.01 -17.35
C PHE A 206 6.06 -3.53 -16.20
N ALA A 207 6.24 -2.68 -15.18
CA ALA A 207 6.37 -3.19 -13.84
C ALA A 207 5.00 -3.71 -13.37
N ALA A 208 4.97 -4.81 -12.62
CA ALA A 208 3.75 -5.47 -12.19
C ALA A 208 3.84 -5.97 -10.75
N ILE A 209 2.72 -5.95 -10.02
CA ILE A 209 2.56 -6.57 -8.70
C ILE A 209 1.13 -7.11 -8.56
N GLY A 210 0.96 -8.27 -7.93
CA GLY A 210 -0.32 -8.96 -7.78
C GLY A 210 -0.48 -10.16 -8.72
N ASN A 211 -1.73 -10.58 -8.90
CA ASN A 211 -2.07 -11.81 -9.60
C ASN A 211 -1.96 -11.68 -11.12
N ARG A 212 -0.83 -12.11 -11.68
CA ARG A 212 -0.59 -12.11 -13.13
C ARG A 212 -1.51 -13.05 -13.90
N TRP A 213 -2.12 -14.06 -13.27
CA TRP A 213 -3.07 -14.97 -13.95
C TRP A 213 -4.36 -14.28 -14.38
N LEU A 214 -4.65 -13.07 -13.87
CA LEU A 214 -5.76 -12.26 -14.39
C LEU A 214 -5.60 -11.93 -15.88
N LEU A 215 -4.37 -11.90 -16.39
CA LEU A 215 -4.09 -11.73 -17.82
C LEU A 215 -4.51 -12.92 -18.69
N ASN A 216 -4.79 -14.07 -18.08
CA ASN A 216 -5.25 -15.27 -18.79
C ASN A 216 -6.78 -15.40 -18.79
N LYS A 217 -7.50 -14.52 -18.08
CA LYS A 217 -8.96 -14.54 -18.04
C LYS A 217 -9.52 -14.20 -19.43
N PRO A 218 -10.53 -14.93 -19.94
CA PRO A 218 -11.04 -14.74 -21.29
C PRO A 218 -11.73 -13.38 -21.46
N ILE A 219 -12.38 -12.90 -20.41
CA ILE A 219 -13.11 -11.63 -20.40
C ILE A 219 -12.32 -10.61 -19.58
N ARG A 220 -11.70 -9.65 -20.25
CA ARG A 220 -11.00 -8.51 -19.65
C ARG A 220 -11.58 -7.24 -20.29
N MET A 221 -12.34 -6.47 -19.51
CA MET A 221 -13.16 -5.38 -20.01
C MET A 221 -12.53 -4.04 -19.64
N GLN A 222 -12.30 -3.20 -20.64
CA GLN A 222 -11.75 -1.88 -20.42
C GLN A 222 -12.80 -0.94 -19.81
N VAL A 223 -12.45 -0.24 -18.74
CA VAL A 223 -13.18 0.92 -18.24
C VAL A 223 -12.63 2.18 -18.91
N LYS A 224 -13.52 2.96 -19.52
CA LYS A 224 -13.23 4.29 -20.05
C LYS A 224 -14.42 5.20 -19.74
N CYS A 225 -14.18 6.22 -18.92
CA CYS A 225 -15.24 7.15 -18.52
C CYS A 225 -14.91 8.59 -18.94
N HIS A 226 -15.96 9.37 -19.20
CA HIS A 226 -15.85 10.82 -19.31
C HIS A 226 -15.72 11.49 -17.94
N ASN A 227 -15.56 12.82 -17.92
CA ASN A 227 -15.59 13.58 -16.67
C ASN A 227 -16.98 13.48 -15.99
N ASN A 228 -17.05 13.65 -14.68
CA ASN A 228 -18.28 13.49 -13.90
C ASN A 228 -19.03 14.83 -13.67
N THR A 229 -18.84 15.81 -14.54
CA THR A 229 -19.31 17.19 -14.34
C THR A 229 -20.73 17.44 -14.81
N SER A 230 -21.29 16.59 -15.68
CA SER A 230 -22.69 16.68 -16.14
C SER A 230 -23.55 15.57 -15.55
N SER A 231 -24.84 15.83 -15.37
CA SER A 231 -25.80 14.81 -14.92
C SER A 231 -25.90 13.64 -15.90
N GLU A 232 -25.77 13.92 -17.20
CA GLU A 232 -25.73 12.87 -18.24
C GLU A 232 -24.53 11.94 -18.08
N ASN A 233 -23.33 12.48 -17.85
CA ASN A 233 -22.14 11.67 -17.62
C ASN A 233 -22.25 10.87 -16.32
N GLN A 234 -22.86 11.43 -15.27
CA GLN A 234 -23.10 10.70 -14.02
C GLN A 234 -24.06 9.51 -14.21
N LEU A 235 -25.12 9.69 -15.01
CA LEU A 235 -26.03 8.61 -15.37
C LEU A 235 -25.32 7.52 -16.19
N LEU A 236 -24.49 7.92 -17.16
CA LEU A 236 -23.70 6.98 -17.95
C LEU A 236 -22.71 6.20 -17.08
N ILE A 237 -21.98 6.85 -16.18
CA ILE A 237 -21.06 6.19 -15.23
C ILE A 237 -21.82 5.18 -14.35
N SER A 238 -23.04 5.51 -13.94
CA SER A 238 -23.88 4.61 -13.14
C SER A 238 -24.27 3.36 -13.93
N LYS A 239 -24.69 3.50 -15.19
CA LYS A 239 -24.97 2.37 -16.09
C LYS A 239 -23.72 1.54 -16.39
N GLN A 240 -22.58 2.18 -16.64
CA GLN A 240 -21.29 1.51 -16.81
C GLN A 240 -20.94 0.67 -15.59
N LYS A 241 -21.09 1.23 -14.38
CA LYS A 241 -20.85 0.52 -13.12
C LYS A 241 -21.72 -0.73 -13.00
N GLU A 242 -23.02 -0.63 -13.28
CA GLU A 242 -23.93 -1.79 -13.27
C GLU A 242 -23.50 -2.86 -14.27
N TYR A 243 -23.14 -2.46 -15.50
CA TYR A 243 -22.63 -3.37 -16.52
C TYR A 243 -21.37 -4.12 -16.07
N PHE A 244 -20.36 -3.41 -15.57
CA PHE A 244 -19.11 -4.04 -15.13
C PHE A 244 -19.33 -4.97 -13.93
N LEU A 245 -20.17 -4.58 -12.97
CA LEU A 245 -20.52 -5.42 -11.83
C LEU A 245 -21.24 -6.69 -12.28
N MET A 246 -22.23 -6.59 -13.18
CA MET A 246 -22.93 -7.75 -13.72
C MET A 246 -21.96 -8.70 -14.43
N ARG A 247 -21.15 -8.18 -15.36
CA ARG A 247 -20.16 -8.97 -16.10
C ARG A 247 -19.08 -9.57 -15.20
N GLY A 248 -18.71 -8.88 -14.12
CA GLY A 248 -17.80 -9.39 -13.10
C GLY A 248 -18.34 -10.65 -12.41
N THR A 249 -19.66 -10.74 -12.18
CA THR A 249 -20.27 -11.97 -11.62
C THR A 249 -20.18 -13.17 -12.57
N LYS A 250 -20.08 -12.90 -13.88
CA LYS A 250 -19.83 -13.90 -14.94
C LYS A 250 -18.33 -14.21 -15.13
N GLY A 251 -17.46 -13.77 -14.22
CA GLY A 251 -16.02 -14.05 -14.26
C GLY A 251 -15.19 -13.05 -15.09
N GLY A 252 -15.79 -11.94 -15.52
CA GLY A 252 -15.09 -10.85 -16.17
C GLY A 252 -14.11 -10.11 -15.25
N VAL A 253 -13.02 -9.60 -15.84
CA VAL A 253 -12.01 -8.79 -15.14
C VAL A 253 -12.14 -7.34 -15.56
N VAL A 254 -12.25 -6.44 -14.60
CA VAL A 254 -12.27 -4.99 -14.87
C VAL A 254 -10.84 -4.51 -15.12
N VAL A 255 -10.60 -3.76 -16.21
CA VAL A 255 -9.30 -3.19 -16.54
C VAL A 255 -9.42 -1.67 -16.59
N SER A 256 -8.73 -0.94 -15.71
CA SER A 256 -8.88 0.52 -15.63
C SER A 256 -7.57 1.24 -15.33
N PRO A 257 -7.30 2.38 -15.99
CA PRO A 257 -6.20 3.24 -15.59
C PRO A 257 -6.53 4.14 -14.38
N CYS A 258 -7.78 4.12 -13.89
CA CYS A 258 -8.21 4.82 -12.67
C CYS A 258 -7.86 6.33 -12.65
N ILE A 259 -7.92 6.98 -13.81
CA ILE A 259 -7.55 8.39 -13.99
C ILE A 259 -8.73 9.28 -13.58
N SER A 260 -9.91 8.98 -14.12
CA SER A 260 -11.12 9.80 -13.91
C SER A 260 -11.80 9.47 -12.57
N ALA A 261 -12.74 10.33 -12.14
CA ALA A 261 -13.57 10.03 -10.97
C ALA A 261 -14.47 8.81 -11.21
N GLY A 262 -15.06 8.68 -12.41
CA GLY A 262 -15.90 7.55 -12.78
C GLY A 262 -15.14 6.22 -12.82
N GLU A 263 -13.95 6.21 -13.43
CA GLU A 263 -13.08 5.01 -13.44
C GLU A 263 -12.75 4.54 -12.03
N ARG A 264 -12.40 5.47 -11.13
CA ARG A 264 -12.12 5.15 -9.73
C ARG A 264 -13.34 4.66 -8.97
N GLU A 265 -14.53 5.16 -9.30
CA GLU A 265 -15.78 4.68 -8.72
C GLU A 265 -16.06 3.24 -9.14
N ILE A 266 -15.95 2.93 -10.44
CA ILE A 266 -16.15 1.58 -10.98
C ILE A 266 -15.11 0.60 -10.42
N ALA A 267 -13.83 0.97 -10.41
CA ALA A 267 -12.78 0.14 -9.85
C ALA A 267 -13.00 -0.14 -8.35
N ARG A 268 -13.47 0.86 -7.58
CA ARG A 268 -13.85 0.69 -6.18
C ARG A 268 -15.04 -0.25 -6.03
N ALA A 269 -16.08 -0.08 -6.85
CA ALA A 269 -17.27 -0.92 -6.81
C ALA A 269 -16.93 -2.39 -7.11
N ALA A 270 -16.07 -2.65 -8.10
CA ALA A 270 -15.59 -3.99 -8.43
C ALA A 270 -14.88 -4.65 -7.24
N LEU A 271 -13.96 -3.93 -6.57
CA LEU A 271 -13.30 -4.46 -5.38
C LEU A 271 -14.24 -4.68 -4.19
N ASP A 272 -15.21 -3.78 -4.00
CA ASP A 272 -16.20 -3.91 -2.92
C ASP A 272 -17.12 -5.13 -3.16
N ALA A 273 -17.38 -5.46 -4.43
CA ALA A 273 -18.06 -6.67 -4.85
C ALA A 273 -17.14 -7.92 -4.91
N HIS A 274 -15.89 -7.84 -4.44
CA HIS A 274 -14.89 -8.92 -4.49
C HIS A 274 -14.65 -9.47 -5.92
N GLN A 275 -14.66 -8.57 -6.91
CA GLN A 275 -14.42 -8.91 -8.32
C GLN A 275 -12.98 -8.59 -8.75
N PRO A 276 -12.43 -9.31 -9.75
CA PRO A 276 -11.06 -9.08 -10.21
C PRO A 276 -10.87 -7.71 -10.89
N LEU A 277 -9.75 -7.06 -10.58
CA LEU A 277 -9.35 -5.76 -11.10
C LEU A 277 -7.89 -5.79 -11.60
N ILE A 278 -7.67 -5.31 -12.82
CA ILE A 278 -6.37 -4.89 -13.33
C ILE A 278 -6.34 -3.36 -13.34
N VAL A 279 -5.44 -2.78 -12.55
CA VAL A 279 -5.23 -1.32 -12.51
C VAL A 279 -3.94 -0.95 -13.21
N ILE A 280 -4.00 0.07 -14.08
CA ILE A 280 -2.81 0.62 -14.75
C ILE A 280 -2.48 1.98 -14.15
N LEU A 281 -1.33 2.09 -13.50
CA LEU A 281 -0.88 3.30 -12.81
C LEU A 281 0.14 4.05 -13.65
N GLU A 282 0.10 5.38 -13.60
CA GLU A 282 1.14 6.23 -14.20
C GLU A 282 2.51 5.99 -13.55
N ASN A 283 2.55 5.92 -12.23
CA ASN A 283 3.82 5.86 -11.51
C ASN A 283 4.23 4.40 -11.24
N GLY A 284 5.52 4.10 -11.44
CA GLY A 284 6.11 2.81 -11.10
C GLY A 284 6.10 2.48 -9.61
N PHE A 285 6.65 1.31 -9.28
CA PHE A 285 6.71 0.82 -7.90
C PHE A 285 8.06 1.11 -7.25
N ALA A 286 8.05 1.69 -6.05
CA ALA A 286 9.25 1.84 -5.22
C ALA A 286 9.84 0.46 -4.80
N PRO A 287 11.14 0.37 -4.42
CA PRO A 287 11.77 -0.91 -4.07
C PRO A 287 11.08 -1.72 -2.96
N LEU A 288 10.38 -1.06 -2.04
CA LEU A 288 9.62 -1.69 -0.95
C LEU A 288 8.11 -1.45 -1.08
N TYR A 289 7.62 -1.25 -2.30
CA TYR A 289 6.23 -0.97 -2.57
C TYR A 289 5.31 -2.05 -2.02
N LYS A 290 4.16 -1.61 -1.50
CA LYS A 290 3.06 -2.46 -1.08
C LYS A 290 1.77 -1.80 -1.55
N PRO A 291 0.80 -2.55 -2.10
CA PRO A 291 -0.50 -1.99 -2.42
C PRO A 291 -1.14 -1.38 -1.16
N PRO A 292 -1.72 -0.18 -1.24
CA PRO A 292 -2.34 0.49 -0.10
C PRO A 292 -3.81 0.07 0.09
N GLY A 293 -4.30 0.08 1.34
CA GLY A 293 -5.73 -0.06 1.66
C GLY A 293 -6.37 -1.30 1.02
N LYS A 294 -7.53 -1.12 0.37
CA LYS A 294 -8.28 -2.21 -0.29
C LYS A 294 -7.48 -2.96 -1.35
N TYR A 295 -6.51 -2.30 -2.00
CA TYR A 295 -5.63 -2.99 -2.94
C TYR A 295 -4.72 -4.02 -2.25
N PHE A 296 -4.38 -3.83 -0.97
CA PHE A 296 -3.63 -4.86 -0.23
C PHE A 296 -4.44 -6.14 -0.10
N THR A 297 -5.69 -6.02 0.37
CA THR A 297 -6.61 -7.14 0.55
C THR A 297 -6.91 -7.84 -0.77
N ALA A 298 -7.29 -7.08 -1.80
CA ALA A 298 -7.55 -7.65 -3.12
C ALA A 298 -6.31 -8.32 -3.74
N CYS A 299 -5.11 -7.81 -3.46
CA CYS A 299 -3.86 -8.46 -3.88
C CYS A 299 -3.64 -9.79 -3.16
N ALA A 300 -3.87 -9.85 -1.85
CA ALA A 300 -3.78 -11.08 -1.06
C ALA A 300 -4.78 -12.14 -1.51
N GLU A 301 -5.99 -11.73 -1.88
CA GLU A 301 -7.07 -12.61 -2.37
C GLU A 301 -6.90 -13.02 -3.84
N GLY A 302 -5.83 -12.56 -4.50
CA GLY A 302 -5.59 -12.83 -5.92
C GLY A 302 -6.56 -12.12 -6.87
N LEU A 303 -7.28 -11.11 -6.40
CA LEU A 303 -8.24 -10.32 -7.19
C LEU A 303 -7.62 -9.08 -7.83
N LEU A 304 -6.36 -8.74 -7.53
CA LEU A 304 -5.73 -7.53 -8.05
C LEU A 304 -4.46 -7.84 -8.87
N LEU A 305 -4.33 -7.15 -10.00
CA LEU A 305 -3.05 -6.93 -10.68
C LEU A 305 -2.84 -5.43 -10.89
N MET A 306 -1.69 -4.92 -10.48
CA MET A 306 -1.29 -3.54 -10.72
C MET A 306 -0.18 -3.52 -11.76
N LEU A 307 -0.34 -2.70 -12.79
CA LEU A 307 0.62 -2.51 -13.88
C LEU A 307 1.09 -1.06 -13.88
N ALA A 308 2.38 -0.83 -14.12
CA ALA A 308 2.93 0.52 -14.28
C ALA A 308 3.92 0.52 -15.47
N PRO A 309 3.63 1.29 -16.53
CA PRO A 309 4.45 1.31 -17.75
C PRO A 309 5.69 2.20 -17.61
N TRP A 310 5.70 3.13 -16.63
CA TRP A 310 6.77 4.10 -16.46
C TRP A 310 7.53 3.88 -15.14
N PRO A 311 8.80 4.34 -15.06
CA PRO A 311 9.60 4.23 -13.84
C PRO A 311 8.97 4.95 -12.65
N TYR A 312 9.32 4.48 -11.45
CA TYR A 312 8.94 5.13 -10.21
C TYR A 312 9.58 6.53 -10.10
N HIS A 313 8.76 7.53 -9.76
CA HIS A 313 9.19 8.87 -9.38
C HIS A 313 8.54 9.31 -8.08
N MET A 314 9.21 10.20 -7.34
CA MET A 314 8.76 10.62 -6.00
C MET A 314 7.89 11.89 -6.02
N GLU A 315 7.98 12.66 -7.09
CA GLU A 315 7.35 13.97 -7.19
C GLU A 315 5.85 13.81 -7.43
N ARG A 316 5.04 14.67 -6.81
CA ARG A 316 3.65 14.80 -7.24
C ARG A 316 3.64 15.51 -8.59
N ARG A 317 3.42 14.73 -9.64
CA ARG A 317 3.26 15.23 -11.01
C ARG A 317 1.80 15.18 -11.39
N THR A 318 1.31 16.26 -12.01
CA THR A 318 0.01 16.23 -12.66
C THR A 318 0.14 15.41 -13.94
N ILE A 319 -0.65 14.35 -14.06
CA ILE A 319 -0.69 13.55 -15.28
C ILE A 319 -1.18 14.41 -16.45
N THR A 320 -0.43 14.40 -17.55
CA THR A 320 -0.79 15.16 -18.75
C THR A 320 -1.90 14.46 -19.53
N ARG A 321 -2.64 15.21 -20.36
CA ARG A 321 -3.65 14.63 -21.25
C ARG A 321 -3.06 13.54 -22.16
N THR A 322 -1.85 13.74 -22.67
CA THR A 322 -1.14 12.74 -23.49
C THR A 322 -0.89 11.44 -22.72
N GLN A 323 -0.41 11.54 -21.48
CA GLN A 323 -0.23 10.35 -20.63
C GLN A 323 -1.56 9.66 -20.32
N CYS A 324 -2.64 10.42 -20.09
CA CYS A 324 -3.97 9.82 -19.90
C CYS A 324 -4.41 9.01 -21.14
N LEU A 325 -4.19 9.54 -22.34
CA LEU A 325 -4.50 8.83 -23.59
C LEU A 325 -3.63 7.57 -23.75
N GLN A 326 -2.35 7.64 -23.40
CA GLN A 326 -1.44 6.50 -23.42
C GLN A 326 -1.88 5.39 -22.45
N LEU A 327 -2.24 5.75 -21.21
CA LEU A 327 -2.76 4.79 -20.23
C LEU A 327 -4.07 4.16 -20.69
N ASN A 328 -4.97 4.93 -21.31
CA ASN A 328 -6.20 4.40 -21.89
C ASN A 328 -5.90 3.41 -23.03
N ALA A 329 -4.95 3.73 -23.93
CA ALA A 329 -4.53 2.82 -24.98
C ALA A 329 -3.91 1.53 -24.41
N MET A 330 -3.11 1.63 -23.35
CA MET A 330 -2.55 0.48 -22.65
C MET A 330 -3.65 -0.36 -21.98
N ALA A 331 -4.68 0.26 -21.40
CA ALA A 331 -5.83 -0.45 -20.84
C ALA A 331 -6.61 -1.21 -21.92
N ALA A 332 -6.80 -0.61 -23.09
CA ALA A 332 -7.37 -1.29 -24.25
C ALA A 332 -6.52 -2.50 -24.66
N ASN A 333 -5.18 -2.33 -24.76
CA ASN A 333 -4.26 -3.40 -25.15
C ASN A 333 -4.21 -4.57 -24.17
N VAL A 334 -4.45 -4.33 -22.88
CA VAL A 334 -4.52 -5.39 -21.85
C VAL A 334 -5.87 -6.11 -21.89
N SER A 335 -6.91 -5.45 -22.40
CA SER A 335 -8.29 -5.94 -22.44
C SER A 335 -8.53 -6.87 -23.64
N THR A 336 -9.47 -7.81 -23.51
CA THR A 336 -10.05 -8.54 -24.64
C THR A 336 -11.29 -7.85 -25.19
N GLU A 337 -11.92 -7.01 -24.37
CA GLU A 337 -13.11 -6.22 -24.72
C GLU A 337 -12.81 -4.74 -24.45
N PRO A 338 -12.18 -4.03 -25.40
CA PRO A 338 -11.95 -2.60 -25.30
C PRO A 338 -13.26 -1.81 -25.34
N TRP A 339 -13.30 -0.67 -24.67
CA TRP A 339 -14.49 0.18 -24.62
C TRP A 339 -14.65 0.94 -25.94
N THR A 340 -15.83 0.86 -26.57
CA THR A 340 -16.13 1.53 -27.85
C THR A 340 -17.14 2.67 -27.69
N GLU A 341 -17.17 3.59 -28.64
CA GLU A 341 -18.18 4.67 -28.70
C GLU A 341 -19.58 4.10 -28.94
N GLU A 342 -19.70 3.02 -29.74
CA GLU A 342 -20.97 2.33 -29.97
C GLU A 342 -21.58 1.78 -28.68
N MET A 343 -20.78 1.14 -27.82
CA MET A 343 -21.26 0.68 -26.50
C MET A 343 -21.80 1.84 -25.67
N GLU A 344 -21.13 2.99 -25.71
CA GLU A 344 -21.57 4.19 -25.00
C GLU A 344 -22.91 4.71 -25.54
N GLU A 345 -23.06 4.79 -26.86
CA GLU A 345 -24.31 5.24 -27.49
C GLU A 345 -25.47 4.29 -27.19
N ARG A 346 -25.25 2.98 -27.24
CA ARG A 346 -26.24 1.96 -26.85
C ARG A 346 -26.70 2.16 -25.40
N MET A 347 -25.77 2.34 -24.47
CA MET A 347 -26.10 2.64 -23.07
C MET A 347 -26.89 3.94 -22.91
N LYS A 348 -26.57 4.98 -23.68
CA LYS A 348 -27.31 6.25 -23.67
C LYS A 348 -28.75 6.06 -24.16
N ARG A 349 -28.97 5.23 -25.18
CA ARG A 349 -30.31 4.85 -25.69
C ARG A 349 -31.08 3.92 -24.75
N GLY A 350 -30.41 3.32 -23.76
CA GLY A 350 -31.03 2.38 -22.82
C GLY A 350 -31.14 0.95 -23.35
N GLU A 351 -30.35 0.62 -24.36
CA GLU A 351 -30.23 -0.74 -24.90
C GLU A 351 -29.30 -1.56 -24.01
N ASP A 352 -29.68 -2.80 -23.69
CA ASP A 352 -28.81 -3.73 -23.01
C ASP A 352 -27.61 -4.07 -23.89
N ILE A 353 -26.41 -4.07 -23.30
CA ILE A 353 -25.21 -4.61 -23.93
C ILE A 353 -25.21 -6.10 -23.63
N GLU A 354 -26.00 -6.87 -24.38
CA GLU A 354 -25.90 -8.32 -24.38
C GLU A 354 -24.59 -8.78 -25.03
N GLU A 355 -24.15 -9.97 -24.64
CA GLU A 355 -22.95 -10.65 -25.18
C GLU A 355 -23.03 -10.70 -26.72
N PRO A 356 -21.93 -10.48 -27.46
CA PRO A 356 -21.91 -10.88 -28.85
C PRO A 356 -22.21 -12.38 -28.90
N GLU A 357 -23.32 -12.76 -29.54
CA GLU A 357 -23.63 -14.16 -29.80
C GLU A 357 -22.40 -14.79 -30.46
N ALA A 358 -21.88 -15.85 -29.86
CA ALA A 358 -20.90 -16.67 -30.52
C ALA A 358 -21.57 -17.24 -31.77
N GLU A 359 -21.31 -16.64 -32.94
CA GLU A 359 -21.62 -17.23 -34.23
C GLU A 359 -20.87 -18.56 -34.30
N ALA A 360 -21.56 -19.63 -33.89
CA ALA A 360 -21.12 -20.98 -34.15
C ALA A 360 -21.16 -21.16 -35.67
N GLU A 361 -19.98 -21.15 -36.28
CA GLU A 361 -19.73 -21.57 -37.65
C GLU A 361 -20.32 -22.97 -37.86
N ASN A 362 -21.56 -23.03 -38.32
CA ASN A 362 -22.13 -24.22 -38.94
C ASN A 362 -22.36 -23.90 -40.41
N LYS A 363 -21.26 -23.79 -41.16
CA LYS A 363 -21.27 -23.80 -42.62
C LYS A 363 -20.26 -24.82 -43.11
N GLY A 364 -20.77 -25.90 -43.71
CA GLY A 364 -20.10 -26.56 -44.82
C GLY A 364 -19.56 -27.97 -44.57
N GLN A 365 -20.41 -28.94 -44.20
CA GLN A 365 -20.22 -30.34 -44.59
C GLN A 365 -21.57 -31.01 -44.85
N ARG A 366 -22.04 -30.91 -46.09
CA ARG A 366 -22.91 -31.89 -46.78
C ARG A 366 -23.18 -31.36 -48.18
N GLU A 367 -22.24 -31.58 -49.09
CA GLU A 367 -22.48 -31.71 -50.52
C GLU A 367 -21.17 -32.15 -51.20
N SER A 368 -20.89 -33.45 -51.14
CA SER A 368 -20.24 -34.22 -52.21
C SER A 368 -19.94 -35.64 -51.71
N GLU A 369 -20.75 -36.60 -52.15
CA GLU A 369 -20.29 -37.94 -52.53
C GLU A 369 -21.44 -38.64 -53.26
N SER A 370 -21.39 -38.47 -54.57
CA SER A 370 -21.95 -39.35 -55.59
C SER A 370 -20.79 -40.10 -56.23
#